data_AF-A0A444XCR1-F1
#
_entry.id   AF-A0A444XCR1-F1
#
_cell.length_a   1.000
_cell.length_b   1.000
_cell.length_c   1.000
_cell.angle_alpha   90.00
_cell.angle_beta   90.00
_cell.angle_gamma   90.00
#
_symmetry.space_group_name_H-M   'P 1'
#
loop_
_entity.id
_entity.type
_entity.pdbx_description
1 polymer ?
#
loop_
_entity_poly.entity_id
_entity_poly.type
_entity_poly.pdbx_seq_one_letter_code
_entity_poly.pdbx_strand_id
1 'polypeptide(L)'
;MNIVFMEAIEHIEGQDASHKGLSQNDSLAQVLGKEHPGRVRGMGFGPCPTQCFPNIPQQSDSSVQIEEYQKEIVELKTEAAVLKAEAAEEKAKTQTMRNLLRYLIQQQGGNLSPNVAADLEALGSAPTVSRAT
;
A
#
# COMPACT_ATOMS: atom_id res chain seq x y z
N MET A 1 -58.05 -33.30 -12.43
CA MET A 1 -56.79 -32.54 -12.61
C MET A 1 -55.77 -33.27 -13.50
N ASN A 2 -56.18 -34.08 -14.48
CA ASN A 2 -55.23 -34.83 -15.34
C ASN A 2 -55.40 -34.59 -16.86
N ILE A 3 -56.39 -33.81 -17.29
CA ILE A 3 -56.59 -33.51 -18.72
C ILE A 3 -55.70 -32.34 -19.17
N VAL A 4 -55.53 -31.33 -18.31
CA VAL A 4 -54.75 -30.11 -18.61
C VAL A 4 -53.24 -30.36 -18.74
N PHE A 5 -52.71 -31.43 -18.11
CA PHE A 5 -51.28 -31.77 -18.17
C PHE A 5 -50.90 -32.53 -19.45
N MET A 6 -51.81 -33.33 -20.03
CA MET A 6 -51.52 -34.05 -21.28
C MET A 6 -51.55 -33.10 -22.49
N GLU A 7 -52.47 -32.13 -22.48
CA GLU A 7 -52.60 -31.12 -23.54
C GLU A 7 -51.38 -30.18 -23.61
N ALA A 8 -50.79 -29.84 -22.46
CA ALA A 8 -49.56 -29.06 -22.38
C ALA A 8 -48.31 -29.82 -22.90
N ILE A 9 -48.29 -31.16 -22.82
CA ILE A 9 -47.19 -32.00 -23.30
C ILE A 9 -47.30 -32.23 -24.81
N GLU A 10 -48.51 -32.51 -25.32
CA GLU A 10 -48.77 -32.66 -26.76
C GLU A 10 -48.46 -31.38 -27.55
N HIS A 11 -48.71 -30.20 -26.95
CA HIS A 11 -48.37 -28.92 -27.58
C HIS A 11 -46.85 -28.63 -27.64
N ILE A 12 -46.04 -29.23 -26.75
CA ILE A 12 -44.57 -29.08 -26.78
C ILE A 12 -43.97 -29.99 -27.87
N GLU A 13 -44.50 -31.21 -28.06
CA GLU A 13 -44.07 -32.12 -29.13
C GLU A 13 -44.42 -31.61 -30.54
N GLY A 14 -45.47 -30.80 -30.68
CA GLY A 14 -45.85 -30.17 -31.95
C GLY A 14 -45.01 -28.96 -32.37
N GLN A 15 -44.16 -28.41 -31.48
CA GLN A 15 -43.40 -27.18 -31.73
C GLN A 15 -41.88 -27.34 -31.58
N ASP A 16 -41.32 -28.54 -31.79
CA ASP A 16 -39.87 -28.67 -32.01
C ASP A 16 -39.47 -28.32 -33.46
N ALA A 17 -39.86 -27.12 -33.88
CA ALA A 17 -39.28 -26.46 -35.05
C ALA A 17 -37.92 -25.81 -34.71
N SER A 18 -37.27 -26.21 -33.60
CA SER A 18 -35.93 -25.76 -33.25
C SER A 18 -34.82 -26.63 -33.87
N HIS A 19 -35.10 -27.37 -34.95
CA HIS A 19 -34.05 -27.89 -35.82
C HIS A 19 -33.65 -26.86 -36.89
N LYS A 20 -33.37 -25.61 -36.50
CA LYS A 20 -32.56 -24.75 -37.39
C LYS A 20 -31.12 -25.22 -37.26
N GLY A 21 -30.83 -26.36 -37.90
CA GLY A 21 -29.47 -26.82 -38.13
C GLY A 21 -28.68 -25.63 -38.69
N LEU A 22 -27.50 -25.38 -38.12
CA LEU A 22 -26.66 -24.24 -38.51
C LEU A 22 -26.65 -24.10 -40.03
N SER A 23 -27.04 -22.90 -40.49
CA SER A 23 -27.07 -22.57 -41.90
C SER A 23 -25.72 -22.91 -42.49
N GLN A 24 -25.70 -23.56 -43.66
CA GLN A 24 -24.46 -23.98 -44.30
C GLN A 24 -23.55 -22.79 -44.68
N ASN A 25 -24.10 -21.57 -44.63
CA ASN A 25 -23.40 -20.31 -44.87
C ASN A 25 -23.02 -19.55 -43.59
N ASP A 26 -23.28 -20.10 -42.39
CA ASP A 26 -22.80 -19.52 -41.15
C ASP A 26 -21.27 -19.65 -41.07
N SER A 27 -20.60 -18.53 -40.76
CA SER A 27 -19.14 -18.44 -40.68
C SER A 27 -18.58 -19.46 -39.69
N LEU A 28 -19.30 -19.74 -38.60
CA LEU A 28 -18.90 -20.73 -37.61
C LEU A 28 -19.05 -22.16 -38.15
N ALA A 29 -20.09 -22.44 -38.92
CA ALA A 29 -20.30 -23.76 -39.53
C ALA A 29 -19.24 -24.08 -40.60
N GLN A 30 -18.70 -23.08 -41.30
CA GLN A 30 -17.58 -23.26 -42.25
C GLN A 30 -16.28 -23.67 -41.54
N VAL A 31 -15.94 -23.00 -40.43
CA VAL A 31 -14.71 -23.27 -39.68
C VAL A 31 -14.80 -24.57 -38.88
N LEU A 32 -15.93 -24.78 -38.20
CA LEU A 32 -16.11 -25.89 -37.28
C LEU A 32 -16.65 -27.16 -37.96
N GLY A 33 -17.13 -27.07 -39.21
CA GLY A 33 -17.79 -28.16 -39.90
C GLY A 33 -19.19 -28.47 -39.34
N LYS A 34 -19.96 -29.29 -40.08
CA LYS A 34 -21.31 -29.69 -39.68
C LYS A 34 -21.28 -30.45 -38.35
N GLU A 35 -22.23 -30.13 -37.47
CA GLU A 35 -22.48 -30.94 -36.28
C GLU A 35 -23.03 -32.31 -36.68
N HIS A 36 -22.53 -33.37 -36.05
CA HIS A 36 -23.00 -34.74 -36.26
C HIS A 36 -23.81 -35.18 -35.03
N PRO A 37 -25.10 -35.53 -35.18
CA PRO A 37 -25.91 -36.04 -34.07
C PRO A 37 -25.21 -37.23 -33.39
N GLY A 38 -25.04 -37.17 -32.07
CA GLY A 38 -24.37 -38.20 -31.27
C GLY A 38 -22.85 -38.03 -31.12
N ARG A 39 -22.23 -37.06 -31.80
CA ARG A 39 -20.82 -36.69 -31.57
C ARG A 39 -20.75 -35.46 -30.69
N VAL A 40 -20.56 -35.66 -29.39
CA VAL A 40 -20.24 -34.56 -28.46
C VAL A 40 -18.89 -33.97 -28.87
N ARG A 41 -18.84 -32.69 -29.23
CA ARG A 41 -17.55 -31.97 -29.29
C ARG A 41 -17.07 -31.85 -27.85
N GLY A 42 -15.99 -32.56 -27.51
CA GLY A 42 -15.37 -32.43 -26.20
C GLY A 42 -14.91 -30.98 -26.01
N MET A 43 -15.48 -30.28 -25.03
CA MET A 43 -14.85 -29.08 -24.50
C MET A 43 -13.55 -29.58 -23.88
N GLY A 44 -12.43 -29.43 -24.60
CA GLY A 44 -11.14 -29.86 -24.09
C GLY A 44 -10.90 -29.11 -22.78
N PHE A 45 -10.94 -29.81 -21.66
CA PHE A 45 -10.37 -29.30 -20.42
C PHE A 45 -8.86 -29.29 -20.68
N GLY A 46 -8.36 -28.15 -21.18
CA GLY A 46 -6.94 -27.85 -21.09
C GLY A 46 -6.45 -28.06 -19.66
N PRO A 47 -5.13 -28.19 -19.45
CA PRO A 47 -4.58 -28.46 -18.13
C PRO A 47 -5.26 -27.57 -17.08
N CYS A 48 -5.79 -28.20 -16.03
CA CYS A 48 -6.59 -27.51 -15.04
C CYS A 48 -5.75 -26.33 -14.52
N PRO A 49 -6.28 -25.09 -14.39
CA PRO A 49 -5.46 -23.93 -14.00
C PRO A 49 -4.58 -24.18 -12.76
N THR A 50 -5.05 -25.01 -11.82
CA THR A 50 -4.33 -25.49 -10.62
C THR A 50 -3.15 -26.44 -10.90
N GLN A 51 -3.11 -27.08 -12.06
CA GLN A 51 -1.99 -27.90 -12.54
C GLN A 51 -0.93 -27.08 -13.28
N CYS A 52 -1.33 -25.96 -13.91
CA CYS A 52 -0.41 -25.04 -14.58
C CYS A 52 0.34 -24.15 -13.59
N PHE A 53 -0.30 -23.82 -12.46
CA PHE A 53 0.26 -22.98 -11.41
C PHE A 53 0.14 -23.70 -10.06
N PRO A 54 1.18 -24.46 -9.64
CA PRO A 54 1.21 -24.99 -8.29
C PRO A 54 1.05 -23.82 -7.32
N ASN A 55 0.14 -23.96 -6.34
CA ASN A 55 0.11 -23.06 -5.18
C ASN A 55 1.43 -23.27 -4.43
N ILE A 56 2.41 -22.42 -4.72
CA ILE A 56 3.62 -22.32 -3.92
C ILE A 56 3.11 -21.85 -2.54
N PRO A 57 3.28 -22.63 -1.46
CA PRO A 57 3.08 -22.08 -0.12
C PRO A 57 4.02 -20.88 -0.05
N GLN A 58 3.49 -19.68 0.19
CA GLN A 58 4.32 -18.50 0.42
C GLN A 58 5.26 -18.85 1.59
N GLN A 59 6.49 -19.28 1.27
CA GLN A 59 7.59 -19.27 2.20
C GLN A 59 7.87 -17.79 2.44
N SER A 60 7.21 -17.24 3.45
CA SER A 60 7.20 -15.82 3.69
C SER A 60 8.47 -15.44 4.45
N ASP A 61 9.55 -15.15 3.71
CA ASP A 61 10.69 -14.38 4.20
C ASP A 61 10.25 -12.98 4.72
N SER A 62 8.99 -12.59 4.49
CA SER A 62 8.40 -11.34 4.95
C SER A 62 8.10 -11.28 6.45
N SER A 63 7.83 -12.41 7.13
CA SER A 63 7.54 -12.38 8.57
C SER A 63 8.76 -12.03 9.40
N VAL A 64 9.93 -12.59 9.04
CA VAL A 64 11.22 -12.30 9.68
C VAL A 64 11.61 -10.82 9.50
N GLN A 65 11.41 -10.28 8.30
CA GLN A 65 11.66 -8.85 8.01
C GLN A 65 10.74 -7.93 8.83
N ILE A 66 9.47 -8.30 9.02
CA ILE A 66 8.53 -7.48 9.80
C ILE A 66 8.97 -7.37 11.26
N GLU A 67 9.41 -8.47 11.87
CA GLU A 67 9.88 -8.47 13.27
C GLU A 67 11.18 -7.64 13.44
N GLU A 68 12.10 -7.73 12.48
CA GLU A 68 13.33 -6.94 12.46
C GLU A 68 13.04 -5.44 12.36
N TYR A 69 12.17 -5.02 11.43
CA TYR A 69 11.76 -3.61 11.32
C TYR A 69 11.02 -3.11 12.55
N GLN A 70 10.20 -3.95 13.19
CA GLN A 70 9.52 -3.56 14.43
C GLN A 70 10.52 -3.30 15.56
N LYS A 71 11.56 -4.15 15.68
CA LYS A 71 12.64 -3.96 16.64
C LYS A 71 13.41 -2.67 16.37
N GLU A 72 13.81 -2.43 15.13
CA GLU A 72 14.52 -1.21 14.72
C GLU A 72 13.70 0.05 15.01
N ILE A 73 12.39 0.03 14.77
CA ILE A 73 11.49 1.15 15.09
C ILE A 73 11.46 1.44 16.60
N VAL A 74 11.48 0.41 17.45
CA VAL A 74 11.49 0.58 18.91
C VAL A 74 12.82 1.20 19.35
N GLU A 75 13.94 0.69 18.83
CA GLU A 75 15.29 1.20 19.11
C GLU A 75 15.46 2.66 18.68
N LEU A 76 15.07 3.00 17.45
CA LEU A 76 15.12 4.38 16.97
C LEU A 76 14.21 5.32 17.79
N LYS A 77 13.07 4.83 18.28
CA LYS A 77 12.20 5.63 19.15
C LYS A 77 12.83 5.90 20.52
N THR A 78 13.53 4.94 21.10
CA THR A 78 14.22 5.15 22.38
C THR A 78 15.40 6.11 22.21
N GLU A 79 16.21 5.94 21.17
CA GLU A 79 17.31 6.88 20.84
C GLU A 79 16.80 8.30 20.60
N ALA A 80 15.73 8.46 19.83
CA ALA A 80 15.12 9.76 19.59
C ALA A 80 14.59 10.41 20.87
N ALA A 81 14.11 9.62 21.84
CA ALA A 81 13.68 10.12 23.14
C ALA A 81 14.87 10.60 23.99
N VAL A 82 15.98 9.85 24.00
CA VAL A 82 17.22 10.22 24.69
C VAL A 82 17.78 11.52 24.13
N LEU A 83 17.95 11.61 22.81
CA LEU A 83 18.47 12.82 22.15
C LEU A 83 17.62 14.06 22.43
N LYS A 84 16.28 13.91 22.48
CA LYS A 84 15.38 15.01 22.85
C LYS A 84 15.58 15.46 24.30
N ALA A 85 15.81 14.52 25.22
CA ALA A 85 16.07 14.86 26.62
C ALA A 85 17.42 15.58 26.78
N GLU A 86 18.48 15.09 26.13
CA GLU A 86 19.80 15.73 26.13
C GLU A 86 19.76 17.14 25.53
N ALA A 87 19.06 17.33 24.41
CA ALA A 87 18.88 18.63 23.79
C ALA A 87 18.09 19.61 24.70
N ALA A 88 17.10 19.11 25.45
CA ALA A 88 16.38 19.93 26.41
C ALA A 88 17.26 20.35 27.61
N GLU A 89 18.11 19.45 28.10
CA GLU A 89 19.06 19.73 29.17
C GLU A 89 20.13 20.75 28.73
N GLU A 90 20.72 20.57 27.54
CA GLU A 90 21.69 21.50 26.96
C GLU A 90 21.07 22.90 26.80
N LYS A 91 19.86 22.96 26.24
CA LYS A 91 19.13 24.22 26.09
C LYS A 91 18.89 24.91 27.44
N ALA A 92 18.57 24.15 28.50
CA ALA A 92 18.39 24.70 29.84
C ALA A 92 19.71 25.26 30.43
N LYS A 93 20.83 24.55 30.22
CA LYS A 93 22.17 25.03 30.62
C LYS A 93 22.54 26.31 29.86
N THR A 94 22.37 26.32 28.55
CA THR A 94 22.65 27.48 27.69
C THR A 94 21.76 28.67 28.06
N GLN A 95 20.49 28.45 28.41
CA GLN A 95 19.61 29.52 28.90
C GLN A 95 20.07 30.08 30.25
N THR A 96 20.50 29.21 31.18
CA THR A 96 21.04 29.62 32.47
C THR A 96 22.28 30.48 32.30
N MET A 97 23.22 30.02 31.46
CA MET A 97 24.43 30.77 31.12
C MET A 97 24.10 32.14 30.52
N ARG A 98 23.16 32.18 29.57
CA ARG A 98 22.69 33.43 28.94
C ARG A 98 22.13 34.41 29.97
N ASN A 99 21.35 33.93 30.94
CA ASN A 99 20.79 34.79 31.99
C ASN A 99 21.88 35.37 32.90
N LEU A 100 22.88 34.55 33.29
CA LEU A 100 24.02 35.00 34.10
C LEU A 100 24.86 36.04 33.37
N LEU A 101 25.15 35.80 32.08
CA LEU A 101 25.88 36.75 31.24
C LEU A 101 25.13 38.08 31.15
N ARG A 102 23.81 38.05 30.91
CA ARG A 102 22.98 39.25 30.90
C ARG A 102 23.07 40.03 32.22
N TYR A 103 23.12 39.36 33.36
CA TYR A 103 23.28 40.00 34.66
C TYR A 103 24.63 40.71 34.78
N LEU A 104 25.73 40.05 34.42
CA LEU A 104 27.08 40.64 34.47
C LEU A 104 27.23 41.87 33.57
N ILE A 105 26.64 41.82 32.37
CA ILE A 105 26.66 42.93 31.41
C ILE A 105 25.95 44.17 31.97
N GLN A 106 24.80 43.97 32.63
CA GLN A 106 24.08 45.07 33.29
C GLN A 106 24.94 45.72 34.39
N GLN A 107 25.69 44.92 35.16
CA GLN A 107 26.59 45.42 36.21
C GLN A 107 27.76 46.25 35.65
N GLN A 108 28.19 45.99 34.40
CA GLN A 108 29.26 46.73 33.74
C GLN A 108 28.80 48.04 33.07
N GLY A 109 27.50 48.39 33.17
CA GLY A 109 26.98 49.63 32.59
C GLY A 109 27.10 49.70 31.06
N GLY A 110 27.15 48.55 30.37
CA GLY A 110 27.24 48.48 28.91
C GLY A 110 28.64 48.68 28.31
N ASN A 111 29.71 48.62 29.10
CA ASN A 111 31.09 48.78 28.61
C ASN A 111 31.66 47.50 27.96
N LEU A 112 30.93 46.90 27.03
CA LEU A 112 31.33 45.68 26.33
C LEU A 112 32.17 46.00 25.08
N SER A 113 33.20 45.19 24.85
CA SER A 113 33.96 45.24 23.60
C SER A 113 33.06 44.86 22.40
N PRO A 114 33.18 45.53 21.23
CA PRO A 114 32.35 45.27 20.06
C PRO A 114 32.31 43.81 19.60
N ASN A 115 33.39 43.05 19.82
CA ASN A 115 33.47 41.62 19.47
C ASN A 115 32.48 40.77 20.32
N VAL A 116 32.39 41.06 21.62
CA VAL A 116 31.51 40.35 22.55
C VAL A 116 30.04 40.69 22.31
N ALA A 117 29.76 41.93 21.87
CA ALA A 117 28.41 42.35 21.50
C ALA A 117 27.89 41.60 20.25
N ALA A 118 28.74 41.39 19.24
CA ALA A 118 28.39 40.65 18.03
C ALA A 118 28.04 39.18 18.33
N ASP A 119 28.83 38.52 19.18
CA ASP A 119 28.57 37.14 19.61
C ASP A 119 27.25 37.00 20.39
N LEU A 120 26.89 38.00 21.22
CA LEU A 120 25.66 37.99 21.99
C LEU A 120 24.40 38.12 21.11
N GLU A 121 24.46 38.92 20.05
CA GLU A 121 23.38 39.06 19.07
C GLU A 121 23.19 37.78 18.23
N ALA A 122 24.29 37.09 17.89
CA ALA A 122 24.25 35.78 17.26
C ALA A 122 23.57 34.73 18.16
N LEU A 123 23.75 34.82 19.48
CA LEU A 123 23.07 33.97 20.47
C LEU A 123 21.59 34.32 20.71
N GLY A 124 21.18 35.55 20.40
CA GLY A 124 19.79 36.02 20.50
C GLY A 124 18.94 35.72 19.25
N SER A 125 19.61 35.47 18.13
CA SER A 125 18.96 35.14 16.86
C SER A 125 18.43 33.70 16.88
N ALA A 126 17.14 33.51 16.58
CA ALA A 126 16.54 32.18 16.45
C ALA A 126 17.31 31.35 15.40
N PRO A 127 17.41 30.01 15.54
CA PRO A 127 18.10 29.19 14.57
C PRO A 127 17.39 29.35 13.23
N THR A 128 18.04 30.03 12.28
CA THR A 128 17.56 30.10 10.91
C THR A 128 17.70 28.70 10.33
N VAL A 129 16.59 27.94 10.41
CA VAL A 129 16.39 26.74 9.60
C VAL A 129 16.38 27.20 8.16
N SER A 130 17.54 27.15 7.51
CA SER A 130 17.65 27.32 6.07
C SER A 130 16.96 26.12 5.42
N ARG A 131 15.74 26.35 4.93
CA ARG A 131 15.01 25.40 4.09
C ARG A 131 15.73 25.32 2.75
N ALA A 132 16.46 24.24 2.51
CA ALA A 132 17.01 23.94 1.19
C ALA A 132 15.85 23.68 0.22
N THR A 133 15.84 24.41 -0.90
CA THR A 133 14.99 24.17 -2.08
C THR A 133 15.76 23.40 -3.12
#